data_AF-A0A0M2RXG7-F1
#
_entry.id   AF-A0A0M2RXG7-F1
#
_cell.length_a   1.000
_cell.length_b   1.000
_cell.length_c   1.000
_cell.angle_alpha   90.00
_cell.angle_beta   90.00
_cell.angle_gamma   90.00
#
_symmetry.space_group_name_H-M   'P 1'
#
loop_
_entity.id
_entity.type
_entity.pdbx_description
1 polymer ?
#
loop_
_entity_poly.entity_id
_entity_poly.type
_entity_poly.pdbx_seq_one_letter_code
_entity_poly.pdbx_strand_id
1 'polypeptide(L)'
;MKRQCTAENRHGEPCELAPIKGGTVCHKHGGSARQVKNAARRRLNALAEPAVALLSRILEDDRDLKAGDKERIRAAIAVLDRTGHGPSAKVEMEERPWERLLRESMADFVHNPEAYPEEYAGMPHYERRRYDVYRGHDPEEDDE
;
A
#
# COMPACT_ATOMS: atom_id res chain seq x y z
N MET A 1 1.42 -23.80 -23.02
CA MET A 1 2.15 -24.60 -22.01
C MET A 1 1.20 -24.92 -20.85
N LYS A 2 0.95 -26.19 -20.53
CA LYS A 2 0.05 -26.58 -19.42
C LYS A 2 0.82 -26.40 -18.09
N ARG A 3 0.17 -25.84 -17.06
CA ARG A 3 0.78 -25.73 -15.73
C ARG A 3 0.82 -27.12 -15.09
N GLN A 4 2.00 -27.71 -14.99
CA GLN A 4 2.23 -29.03 -14.39
C GLN A 4 3.00 -28.93 -13.08
N CYS A 5 2.76 -29.90 -12.21
CA CYS A 5 3.48 -30.07 -10.96
C CYS A 5 4.94 -30.41 -11.24
N THR A 6 5.88 -29.79 -10.52
CA THR A 6 7.32 -29.99 -10.71
C THR A 6 7.86 -31.29 -10.09
N ALA A 7 6.98 -32.19 -9.65
CA ALA A 7 7.36 -33.43 -8.99
C ALA A 7 7.14 -34.62 -9.93
N GLU A 8 7.80 -35.73 -9.63
CA GLU A 8 7.66 -36.99 -10.37
C GLU A 8 6.69 -37.93 -9.67
N ASN A 9 6.08 -38.84 -10.43
CA ASN A 9 5.24 -39.91 -9.92
C ASN A 9 6.11 -41.08 -9.43
N ARG A 10 5.48 -42.13 -8.88
CA ARG A 10 6.19 -43.31 -8.38
C ARG A 10 6.94 -44.10 -9.47
N HIS A 11 6.59 -43.89 -10.73
CA HIS A 11 7.22 -44.51 -11.90
C HIS A 11 8.36 -43.64 -12.48
N GLY A 12 8.68 -42.49 -11.86
CA GLY A 12 9.72 -41.57 -12.32
C GLY A 12 9.29 -40.63 -13.44
N GLU A 13 7.99 -40.57 -13.76
CA GLU A 13 7.47 -39.70 -14.82
C GLU A 13 6.97 -38.37 -14.25
N PRO A 14 6.98 -37.27 -15.03
CA PRO A 14 6.48 -35.97 -14.58
C PRO A 14 5.02 -36.03 -14.13
N CYS A 15 4.71 -35.37 -13.01
CA CYS A 15 3.34 -35.32 -12.51
C CYS A 15 2.43 -34.51 -13.42
N GLU A 16 1.37 -35.16 -13.91
CA GLU A 16 0.40 -34.53 -14.83
C GLU A 16 -0.57 -33.56 -14.12
N LEU A 17 -0.63 -33.58 -12.79
CA LEU A 17 -1.54 -32.73 -12.02
C LEU A 17 -1.10 -31.27 -12.04
N ALA A 18 -2.08 -30.38 -12.01
CA ALA A 18 -1.82 -28.96 -11.87
C ALA A 18 -1.28 -28.60 -10.48
N PRO A 19 -0.30 -27.68 -10.39
CA PRO A 19 0.18 -27.18 -9.12
C PRO A 19 -0.87 -26.30 -8.45
N ILE A 20 -0.78 -26.15 -7.13
CA ILE A 20 -1.66 -25.22 -6.40
C ILE A 20 -1.48 -23.79 -6.93
N LYS A 21 -2.49 -22.92 -6.73
CA LYS A 21 -2.38 -21.50 -7.07
C LYS A 21 -1.20 -20.88 -6.29
N GLY A 22 -0.29 -20.19 -7.00
CA GLY A 22 0.94 -19.64 -6.41
C GLY A 22 2.02 -20.66 -6.04
N GLY A 23 1.81 -21.95 -6.28
CA GLY A 23 2.74 -23.04 -5.98
C GLY A 23 3.33 -23.72 -7.21
N THR A 24 4.28 -24.61 -6.93
CA THR A 24 5.01 -25.44 -7.92
C THR A 24 4.59 -26.90 -7.90
N VAL A 25 3.99 -27.36 -6.79
CA VAL A 25 3.54 -28.75 -6.61
C VAL A 25 2.03 -28.85 -6.48
N CYS A 26 1.48 -30.00 -6.88
CA CYS A 26 0.05 -30.30 -6.77
C CYS A 26 -0.34 -30.69 -5.34
N HIS A 27 -1.64 -30.82 -5.08
CA HIS A 27 -2.17 -31.24 -3.78
C HIS A 27 -1.67 -32.62 -3.32
N LYS A 28 -1.39 -33.55 -4.26
CA LYS A 28 -0.85 -34.89 -3.96
C LYS A 28 0.65 -34.87 -3.62
N HIS A 29 1.43 -34.01 -4.27
CA HIS A 29 2.88 -33.88 -4.04
C HIS A 29 3.21 -32.78 -3.02
N GLY A 30 2.39 -32.64 -1.98
CA GLY A 30 2.67 -31.76 -0.83
C GLY A 30 2.12 -30.34 -0.93
N GLY A 31 1.44 -29.97 -2.02
CA GLY A 31 0.82 -28.64 -2.17
C GLY A 31 -0.24 -28.33 -1.11
N SER A 32 -0.84 -29.35 -0.49
CA SER A 32 -1.81 -29.19 0.59
C SER A 32 -1.17 -28.81 1.93
N ALA A 33 0.14 -28.97 2.08
CA ALA A 33 0.84 -28.71 3.34
C ALA A 33 0.82 -27.21 3.70
N ARG A 34 0.65 -26.91 4.99
CA ARG A 34 0.49 -25.53 5.50
C ARG A 34 1.65 -24.63 5.09
N GLN A 35 2.89 -25.09 5.22
CA GLN A 35 4.08 -24.33 4.83
C GLN A 35 4.14 -24.04 3.32
N VAL A 36 3.68 -24.97 2.48
CA VAL A 36 3.66 -24.80 1.02
C VAL A 36 2.58 -23.80 0.61
N LYS A 37 1.38 -23.89 1.21
CA LYS A 37 0.32 -22.89 1.02
C LYS A 37 0.76 -21.50 1.46
N ASN A 38 1.41 -21.38 2.62
CA ASN A 38 1.91 -20.10 3.12
C ASN A 38 3.00 -19.52 2.20
N ALA A 39 3.93 -20.34 1.71
CA ALA A 39 4.92 -19.90 0.73
C ALA A 39 4.28 -19.47 -0.60
N ALA A 40 3.28 -20.21 -1.08
CA ALA A 40 2.52 -19.86 -2.28
C ALA A 40 1.75 -18.55 -2.12
N ARG A 41 1.12 -18.32 -0.95
CA ARG A 41 0.45 -17.07 -0.61
C ARG A 41 1.43 -15.90 -0.59
N ARG A 42 2.61 -16.07 0.03
CA ARG A 42 3.67 -15.06 0.04
C ARG A 42 4.12 -14.66 -1.37
N ARG A 43 4.36 -15.64 -2.24
CA ARG A 43 4.72 -15.38 -3.65
C ARG A 43 3.62 -14.62 -4.40
N LEU A 44 2.35 -14.97 -4.20
CA LEU A 44 1.24 -14.24 -4.82
C LEU A 44 1.14 -12.82 -4.29
N ASN A 45 1.24 -12.64 -2.97
CA ASN A 45 1.17 -11.31 -2.35
C ASN A 45 2.31 -10.39 -2.81
N ALA A 46 3.51 -10.93 -2.98
CA ALA A 46 4.65 -10.17 -3.53
C ALA A 46 4.41 -9.65 -4.96
N LEU A 47 3.42 -10.19 -5.68
CA LEU A 47 3.02 -9.70 -7.01
C LEU A 47 1.98 -8.58 -6.95
N ALA A 48 1.39 -8.28 -5.79
CA ALA A 48 0.35 -7.26 -5.68
C ALA A 48 0.90 -5.86 -6.01
N GLU A 49 1.99 -5.46 -5.35
CA GLU A 49 2.65 -4.17 -5.56
C GLU A 49 3.10 -3.94 -7.02
N PRO A 50 3.85 -4.87 -7.68
CA PRO A 50 4.22 -4.67 -9.08
C PRO A 50 3.01 -4.69 -10.03
N ALA A 51 1.91 -5.36 -9.68
CA ALA A 51 0.67 -5.29 -10.47
C ALA A 51 0.04 -3.89 -10.40
N VAL A 52 -0.02 -3.28 -9.20
CA VAL A 52 -0.47 -1.89 -9.03
C VAL A 52 0.44 -0.92 -9.78
N ALA A 53 1.76 -1.06 -9.66
CA ALA A 53 2.73 -0.21 -10.34
C ALA A 53 2.61 -0.30 -11.87
N LEU A 54 2.34 -1.49 -12.41
CA LEU A 54 2.07 -1.67 -13.84
C LEU A 54 0.78 -0.95 -14.27
N LEU A 55 -0.29 -1.04 -13.47
CA LEU A 55 -1.54 -0.34 -13.76
C LEU A 55 -1.36 1.17 -13.70
N SER A 56 -0.65 1.71 -12.71
CA SER A 56 -0.33 3.15 -12.60
C SER A 56 0.36 3.66 -13.87
N ARG A 57 1.40 2.94 -14.31
CA ARG A 57 2.14 3.30 -15.53
C ARG A 57 1.24 3.32 -16.77
N ILE A 58 0.32 2.37 -16.89
CA ILE A 58 -0.60 2.32 -18.04
C ILE A 58 -1.63 3.45 -17.96
N LEU A 59 -2.05 3.87 -16.76
CA LEU A 59 -2.98 4.98 -16.55
C LEU A 59 -2.34 6.35 -16.80
N GLU A 60 -1.05 6.51 -16.47
CA GLU A 60 -0.29 7.75 -16.67
C GLU A 60 0.15 7.95 -18.13
N ASP A 61 0.23 6.87 -18.94
CA ASP A 61 0.51 6.98 -20.37
C ASP A 61 -0.76 7.56 -21.06
N ASP A 62 -0.80 8.88 -21.30
CA ASP A 62 -1.92 9.63 -21.96
C ASP A 62 -2.16 9.24 -23.44
N ARG A 63 -1.57 8.13 -23.90
CA ARG A 63 -1.70 7.62 -25.27
C ARG A 63 -2.73 6.49 -25.33
N ASP A 64 -3.20 6.21 -26.53
CA ASP A 64 -4.01 5.01 -26.77
C ASP A 64 -3.30 3.74 -26.27
N LEU A 65 -4.10 2.80 -25.75
CA LEU A 65 -3.62 1.51 -25.26
C LEU A 65 -2.80 0.80 -26.35
N LYS A 66 -1.57 0.41 -26.01
CA LYS A 66 -0.68 -0.28 -26.94
C LYS A 66 -1.14 -1.73 -27.10
N ALA A 67 -0.75 -2.34 -28.22
CA ALA A 67 -0.96 -3.77 -28.43
C ALA A 67 -0.30 -4.57 -27.28
N GLY A 68 -1.07 -5.42 -26.61
CA GLY A 68 -0.61 -6.21 -25.45
C GLY A 68 -0.99 -5.62 -24.08
N ASP A 69 -1.37 -4.34 -23.98
CA ASP A 69 -1.72 -3.75 -22.69
C ASP A 69 -3.00 -4.34 -22.10
N LYS A 70 -3.95 -4.74 -22.96
CA LYS A 70 -5.18 -5.43 -22.52
C LYS A 70 -4.87 -6.74 -21.80
N GLU A 71 -3.93 -7.54 -22.32
CA GLU A 71 -3.48 -8.79 -21.72
C GLU A 71 -2.77 -8.54 -20.40
N ARG A 72 -1.94 -7.48 -20.33
CA ARG A 72 -1.20 -7.09 -19.12
C ARG A 72 -2.13 -6.60 -18.02
N ILE A 73 -3.12 -5.77 -18.35
CA ILE A 73 -4.16 -5.30 -17.43
C ILE A 73 -4.93 -6.50 -16.88
N ARG A 74 -5.39 -7.42 -17.75
CA ARG A 74 -6.09 -8.64 -17.31
C ARG A 74 -5.24 -9.50 -16.38
N ALA A 75 -3.94 -9.64 -16.67
CA ALA A 75 -3.03 -10.37 -15.81
C ALA A 75 -2.86 -9.69 -14.43
N ALA A 76 -2.72 -8.36 -14.40
CA ALA A 76 -2.60 -7.58 -13.18
C ALA A 76 -3.86 -7.68 -12.32
N ILE A 77 -5.05 -7.48 -12.89
CA ILE A 77 -6.34 -7.65 -12.20
C ILE A 77 -6.45 -9.05 -11.60
N ALA A 78 -6.09 -10.08 -12.36
CA ALA A 78 -6.17 -11.45 -11.89
C ALA A 78 -5.19 -11.76 -10.73
N VAL A 79 -4.10 -11.00 -10.60
CA VAL A 79 -3.22 -11.06 -9.41
C VAL A 79 -3.90 -10.39 -8.22
N LEU A 80 -4.42 -9.17 -8.40
CA LEU A 80 -5.08 -8.39 -7.35
C LEU A 80 -6.29 -9.13 -6.74
N ASP A 81 -7.12 -9.75 -7.57
CA ASP A 81 -8.25 -10.58 -7.13
C ASP A 81 -7.82 -11.73 -6.22
N ARG A 82 -6.63 -12.31 -6.46
CA ARG A 82 -6.12 -13.46 -5.69
C ARG A 82 -5.42 -13.06 -4.41
N THR A 83 -4.91 -11.83 -4.34
CA THR A 83 -4.23 -11.29 -3.15
C THR A 83 -5.20 -10.61 -2.19
N GLY A 84 -6.45 -10.37 -2.61
CA GLY A 84 -7.51 -9.78 -1.78
C GLY A 84 -7.83 -8.32 -2.10
N HIS A 85 -7.33 -7.81 -3.23
CA HIS A 85 -7.53 -6.43 -3.69
C HIS A 85 -8.52 -6.38 -4.88
N GLY A 86 -9.46 -7.33 -4.93
CA GLY A 86 -10.49 -7.36 -5.97
C GLY A 86 -11.59 -6.32 -5.75
N PRO A 87 -12.59 -6.23 -6.63
CA PRO A 87 -13.66 -5.21 -6.56
C PRO A 87 -14.47 -5.20 -5.26
N SER A 88 -14.48 -6.31 -4.53
CA SER A 88 -15.17 -6.44 -3.23
C SER A 88 -14.26 -6.21 -2.02
N ALA A 89 -13.00 -5.79 -2.23
CA ALA A 89 -12.09 -5.46 -1.15
C ALA A 89 -12.64 -4.24 -0.39
N LYS A 90 -13.05 -4.46 0.86
CA LYS A 90 -13.47 -3.39 1.75
C LYS A 90 -12.25 -2.88 2.50
N VAL A 91 -11.98 -1.59 2.38
CA VAL A 91 -11.01 -0.89 3.23
C VAL A 91 -11.81 -0.20 4.32
N GLU A 92 -11.92 -0.86 5.47
CA GLU A 92 -12.51 -0.27 6.66
C GLU A 92 -11.41 0.53 7.36
N MET A 93 -11.54 1.85 7.37
CA MET A 93 -10.67 2.73 8.14
C MET A 93 -11.40 3.10 9.43
N GLU A 94 -11.01 2.47 10.52
CA GLU A 94 -11.40 2.91 11.86
C GLU A 94 -10.48 4.05 12.29
N GLU A 95 -11.07 5.19 12.64
CA GLU A 95 -10.33 6.30 13.24
C GLU A 95 -9.72 5.81 14.56
N ARG A 96 -8.40 5.79 14.64
CA ARG A 96 -7.74 5.37 15.88
C ARG A 96 -8.06 6.38 16.98
N PRO A 97 -8.22 5.98 18.25
CA PRO A 97 -8.56 6.91 19.33
C PRO A 97 -7.64 8.13 19.41
N TRP A 98 -6.36 7.95 19.10
CA TRP A 98 -5.40 9.06 19.05
C TRP A 98 -5.52 9.91 17.77
N GLU A 99 -5.97 9.37 16.64
CA GLU A 99 -6.25 10.16 15.42
C GLU A 99 -7.43 11.09 15.67
N ARG A 100 -8.43 10.62 16.42
CA ARG A 100 -9.54 11.43 16.90
C ARG A 100 -9.07 12.55 17.83
N LEU A 101 -8.23 12.23 18.83
CA LEU A 101 -7.68 13.22 19.75
C LEU A 101 -6.80 14.26 19.04
N LEU A 102 -5.98 13.82 18.05
CA LEU A 102 -5.20 14.74 17.23
C LEU A 102 -6.09 15.64 16.38
N ARG A 103 -7.14 15.10 15.76
CA ARG A 103 -8.10 15.91 14.99
C ARG A 103 -8.82 16.93 15.88
N GLU A 104 -9.25 16.51 17.06
CA GLU A 104 -9.92 17.40 18.03
C GLU A 104 -8.97 18.49 18.54
N SER A 105 -7.73 18.17 18.90
CA SER A 105 -6.75 19.17 19.37
C SER A 105 -6.16 20.06 18.26
N MET A 106 -6.02 19.54 17.04
CA MET A 106 -5.56 20.34 15.88
C MET A 106 -6.66 21.25 15.35
N ALA A 107 -7.94 20.96 15.61
CA ALA A 107 -9.04 21.87 15.27
C ALA A 107 -8.91 23.21 16.01
N ASP A 108 -8.45 23.18 17.26
CA ASP A 108 -8.18 24.39 18.04
C ASP A 108 -6.96 25.18 17.52
N PHE A 109 -6.01 24.50 16.84
CA PHE A 109 -4.81 25.12 16.27
C PHE A 109 -5.03 25.73 14.87
N VAL A 110 -5.91 25.14 14.05
CA VAL A 110 -6.13 25.55 12.64
C VAL A 110 -7.28 26.57 12.51
N HIS A 111 -8.13 26.72 13.53
CA HIS A 111 -9.25 27.67 13.56
C HIS A 111 -9.15 28.73 14.66
N ASN A 112 -7.94 29.22 14.95
CA ASN A 112 -7.80 30.50 15.63
C ASN A 112 -7.62 31.64 14.61
N PRO A 113 -8.71 32.32 14.17
CA PRO A 113 -8.62 33.49 13.31
C PRO A 113 -7.95 34.70 13.98
N GLU A 114 -7.68 34.66 15.30
CA GLU A 114 -6.94 35.69 16.04
C GLU A 114 -5.44 35.35 16.18
N ALA A 115 -4.96 34.22 15.66
CA ALA A 115 -3.59 33.76 15.90
C ALA A 115 -2.49 34.58 15.21
N TYR A 116 -2.82 35.55 14.36
CA TYR A 116 -1.84 36.41 13.73
C TYR A 116 -2.33 37.87 13.64
N PRO A 117 -1.63 38.82 14.28
CA PRO A 117 -1.81 40.25 14.01
C PRO A 117 -1.69 40.54 12.52
N GLU A 118 -2.49 41.49 12.01
CA GLU A 118 -2.62 41.82 10.58
C GLU A 118 -1.29 42.21 9.91
N GLU A 119 -0.33 42.69 10.70
CA GLU A 119 1.03 43.05 10.27
C GLU A 119 1.85 41.87 9.71
N TYR A 120 1.42 40.62 9.93
CA TYR A 120 2.11 39.41 9.48
C TYR A 120 1.42 38.63 8.35
N ALA A 121 0.34 39.19 7.78
CA ALA A 121 -0.44 38.56 6.70
C ALA A 121 0.39 38.25 5.42
N GLY A 122 1.59 38.81 5.27
CA GLY A 122 2.47 38.62 4.11
C GLY A 122 3.68 37.70 4.30
N MET A 123 3.95 37.19 5.51
CA MET A 123 5.16 36.38 5.76
C MET A 123 5.02 34.91 5.35
N PRO A 124 6.08 34.26 4.83
CA PRO A 124 6.08 32.84 4.54
C PRO A 124 6.03 31.98 5.81
N HIS A 125 5.27 30.88 5.75
CA HIS A 125 4.95 30.01 6.90
C HIS A 125 6.17 29.46 7.68
N TYR A 126 7.36 29.38 7.07
CA TYR A 126 8.57 28.88 7.74
C TYR A 126 9.27 29.93 8.64
N GLU A 127 9.03 31.23 8.43
CA GLU A 127 9.55 32.31 9.29
C GLU A 127 8.68 32.55 10.53
N ARG A 128 7.40 32.16 10.47
CA ARG A 128 6.46 32.23 11.60
C ARG A 128 6.78 31.20 12.70
N ARG A 129 7.49 30.13 12.34
CA ARG A 129 7.86 29.02 13.24
C ARG A 129 8.88 29.40 14.32
N ARG A 130 9.40 30.63 14.30
CA ARG A 130 10.36 31.13 15.28
C ARG A 130 9.70 31.62 16.58
N TYR A 131 8.40 31.93 16.56
CA TYR A 131 7.72 32.56 17.70
C TYR A 131 6.93 31.59 18.61
N ASP A 132 6.49 30.44 18.12
CA ASP A 132 5.84 29.44 18.99
C ASP A 132 6.83 28.75 19.96
N VAL A 133 8.14 28.84 19.70
CA VAL A 133 9.18 28.23 20.54
C VAL A 133 9.49 29.07 21.79
N TYR A 134 9.14 30.36 21.81
CA TYR A 134 9.45 31.29 22.91
C TYR A 134 8.21 31.84 23.62
N ARG A 135 7.16 31.03 23.81
CA ARG A 135 6.06 31.38 24.75
C ARG A 135 6.47 31.19 26.22
N GLY A 136 7.65 31.70 26.60
CA GLY A 136 8.15 31.60 27.97
C GLY A 136 9.56 32.12 28.22
N HIS A 137 10.18 32.83 27.27
CA HIS A 137 11.44 33.52 27.53
C HIS A 137 11.16 35.02 27.46
N ASP A 138 11.12 35.64 28.64
CA ASP A 138 11.11 37.08 28.78
C ASP A 138 12.56 37.56 28.63
N PRO A 139 12.92 38.33 27.58
CA PRO A 139 14.29 38.77 27.37
C PRO A 139 14.72 39.88 28.34
N GLU A 140 13.84 40.38 29.22
CA GLU A 140 14.16 41.43 30.19
C GLU A 140 14.73 40.90 31.54
N GLU A 141 14.84 39.58 31.74
CA GLU A 141 15.39 38.99 32.98
C GLU A 141 16.92 38.78 32.99
N ASP A 142 17.63 39.06 31.89
CA ASP A 142 19.08 38.80 31.77
C ASP A 142 19.99 40.02 32.04
N ASP A 143 19.42 41.16 32.45
CA ASP A 143 20.16 42.41 32.77
C ASP A 143 20.08 42.78 34.28
N GLU A 144 20.43 41.86 35.18
CA GLU A 144 20.81 42.14 36.59
C GLU A 144 22.14 41.49 37.00
#